data_AF-A0A1Z8XV75-F1
#
_entry.id   AF-A0A1Z8XV75-F1
#
_cell.length_a   1.000
_cell.length_b   1.000
_cell.length_c   1.000
_cell.angle_alpha   90.00
_cell.angle_beta   90.00
_cell.angle_gamma   90.00
#
_symmetry.space_group_name_H-M   'P 1'
#
loop_
_entity.id
_entity.type
_entity.pdbx_description
1 polymer ?
#
loop_
_entity_poly.entity_id
_entity_poly.type
_entity_poly.pdbx_seq_one_letter_code
_entity_poly.pdbx_strand_id
1 'polypeptide(L)'
;MKRLVPIILPFLLLTLTQFAREAKKDHRSSFDWSSVNTQSDQAEYILKEIKKWHSEDPVDKGKKLRVVYFYPKDRKPLANHIERWDKIMEDIQEFFSTEMRKLGYEKSKLSLEKQNGKIKLHEVRGIANDDGAYSYKSGNRIYNEVSKELAKKGIIAKDETLLIVCGLSKTDGKKVQIYSPYYGMGANQNKGICFVADSDWLNIDGLKVDKTNTKIQVKEHRGYEPFSLARFNTTYIGGTIHELGHGLSLPHNLATKLESSNGTALMGAGNYTYRQEWREEGKGSFLTNAHAIRLLTHPVFSGTSKAATLNPKLSIGDMNIKYFDDNLHLRGQISSSIPAVAMIAYNDGENKGQKKYQVNNDYDATTWTSVLSPDNEFWIKIGDLKEGKHQIRLVSVHANGATTTHRIHYSIIDGKPKLDRANKEIKGFLSS
;
A
#
# COMPACT_ATOMS: atom_id res chain seq x y z
N MET A 1 37.56 76.03 -23.64
CA MET A 1 37.03 74.88 -24.41
C MET A 1 36.94 73.66 -23.50
N LYS A 2 35.74 73.21 -23.16
CA LYS A 2 35.50 71.99 -22.37
C LYS A 2 35.67 70.77 -23.29
N ARG A 3 36.50 69.79 -22.92
CA ARG A 3 36.52 68.47 -23.57
C ARG A 3 35.84 67.44 -22.66
N LEU A 4 34.78 66.83 -23.18
CA LEU A 4 34.04 65.72 -22.59
C LEU A 4 34.87 64.42 -22.65
N VAL A 5 34.71 63.62 -21.59
CA VAL A 5 35.05 62.19 -21.53
C VAL A 5 33.88 61.39 -22.11
N PRO A 6 34.07 60.36 -22.95
CA PRO A 6 33.03 59.38 -23.24
C PRO A 6 33.12 58.23 -22.23
N ILE A 7 32.09 58.09 -21.39
CA ILE A 7 31.81 56.87 -20.62
C ILE A 7 30.95 55.97 -21.50
N ILE A 8 31.56 54.89 -21.99
CA ILE A 8 30.98 53.75 -22.70
C ILE A 8 31.79 52.58 -22.11
N LEU A 9 31.32 51.58 -21.35
CA LEU A 9 30.07 50.85 -21.28
C LEU A 9 30.19 49.87 -20.08
N PRO A 10 29.22 49.72 -19.15
CA PRO A 10 29.11 48.47 -18.36
C PRO A 10 27.83 47.69 -18.66
N PHE A 11 27.08 48.07 -19.70
CA PHE A 11 25.74 47.51 -19.97
C PHE A 11 25.70 46.32 -20.94
N LEU A 12 26.81 45.93 -21.57
CA LEU A 12 26.82 44.79 -22.50
C LEU A 12 27.12 43.43 -21.83
N LEU A 13 27.73 43.41 -20.64
CA LEU A 13 28.06 42.15 -19.97
C LEU A 13 26.90 41.57 -19.15
N LEU A 14 25.95 42.40 -18.69
CA LEU A 14 24.76 41.91 -17.98
C LEU A 14 23.70 41.33 -18.93
N THR A 15 23.60 41.78 -20.18
CA THR A 15 22.61 41.27 -21.13
C THR A 15 22.99 39.89 -21.67
N LEU A 16 24.27 39.64 -21.96
CA LEU A 16 24.76 38.34 -22.43
C LEU A 16 24.62 37.22 -21.38
N THR A 17 24.79 37.54 -20.10
CA THR A 17 24.62 36.55 -19.01
C THR A 17 23.15 36.25 -18.72
N GLN A 18 22.25 37.21 -18.94
CA GLN A 18 20.81 37.04 -18.79
C GLN A 18 20.19 36.28 -19.96
N PHE A 19 20.59 36.58 -21.20
CA PHE A 19 20.24 35.80 -22.39
C PHE A 19 20.82 34.39 -22.38
N ALA A 20 22.03 34.16 -21.84
CA ALA A 20 22.56 32.81 -21.66
C ALA A 20 21.83 32.01 -20.55
N ARG A 21 21.20 32.69 -19.58
CA ARG A 21 20.36 32.07 -18.54
C ARG A 21 18.94 31.78 -19.04
N GLU A 22 18.38 32.65 -19.88
CA GLU A 22 17.10 32.42 -20.58
C GLU A 22 17.22 31.37 -21.69
N ALA A 23 18.28 31.40 -22.50
CA ALA A 23 18.54 30.38 -23.51
C ALA A 23 18.90 29.00 -22.92
N LYS A 24 19.44 28.94 -21.67
CA LYS A 24 19.58 27.67 -20.94
C LYS A 24 18.26 27.13 -20.36
N LYS A 25 17.20 27.94 -20.28
CA LYS A 25 15.86 27.45 -19.92
C LYS A 25 15.16 26.79 -21.11
N ASP A 26 15.47 27.20 -22.34
CA ASP A 26 14.81 26.71 -23.57
C ASP A 26 15.39 25.41 -24.17
N HIS A 27 16.46 24.85 -23.58
CA HIS A 27 17.02 23.55 -23.98
C HIS A 27 16.91 22.47 -22.89
N ARG A 28 15.84 22.48 -22.10
CA ARG A 28 15.39 21.26 -21.42
C ARG A 28 14.62 20.44 -22.44
N SER A 29 15.18 19.31 -22.87
CA SER A 29 14.45 18.36 -23.71
C SER A 29 13.09 18.09 -23.06
N SER A 30 12.00 18.46 -23.72
CA SER A 30 10.64 18.16 -23.24
C SER A 30 10.57 16.66 -22.95
N PHE A 31 10.22 16.30 -21.71
CA PHE A 31 10.09 14.90 -21.33
C PHE A 31 9.06 14.22 -22.22
N ASP A 32 9.48 13.18 -22.94
CA ASP A 32 8.61 12.45 -23.85
C ASP A 32 7.70 11.51 -23.06
N TRP A 33 6.49 11.97 -22.76
CA TRP A 33 5.47 11.20 -22.05
C TRP A 33 5.02 9.93 -22.79
N SER A 34 5.29 9.81 -24.11
CA SER A 34 4.99 8.59 -24.84
C SER A 34 5.91 7.44 -24.43
N SER A 35 7.13 7.74 -23.96
CA SER A 35 8.10 6.77 -23.46
C SER A 35 7.73 6.11 -22.13
N VAL A 36 6.66 6.57 -21.47
CA VAL A 36 6.14 6.04 -20.19
C VAL A 36 4.63 5.79 -20.24
N ASN A 37 4.11 5.50 -21.44
CA ASN A 37 2.68 5.34 -21.67
C ASN A 37 2.15 3.95 -21.32
N THR A 38 3.03 2.94 -21.20
CA THR A 38 2.65 1.61 -20.73
C THR A 38 3.05 1.38 -19.27
N GLN A 39 2.40 0.42 -18.61
CA GLN A 39 2.76 0.04 -17.24
C GLN A 39 4.21 -0.45 -17.14
N SER A 40 4.71 -1.20 -18.14
CA SER A 40 6.09 -1.71 -18.15
C SER A 40 7.10 -0.57 -18.22
N ASP A 41 6.85 0.42 -19.08
CA ASP A 41 7.73 1.57 -19.22
C ASP A 41 7.76 2.42 -17.94
N GLN A 42 6.59 2.61 -17.30
CA GLN A 42 6.53 3.28 -15.99
C GLN A 42 7.31 2.50 -14.94
N ALA A 43 7.21 1.17 -14.92
CA ALA A 43 7.92 0.33 -13.97
C ALA A 43 9.44 0.45 -14.14
N GLU A 44 9.94 0.39 -15.38
CA GLU A 44 11.36 0.57 -15.68
C GLU A 44 11.86 1.96 -15.22
N TYR A 45 11.10 3.01 -15.53
CA TYR A 45 11.43 4.38 -15.12
C TYR A 45 11.48 4.52 -13.58
N ILE A 46 10.47 4.02 -12.87
CA ILE A 46 10.40 4.08 -11.41
C ILE A 46 11.56 3.30 -10.77
N LEU A 47 11.87 2.10 -11.28
CA LEU A 47 13.01 1.30 -10.80
C LEU A 47 14.33 2.05 -10.96
N LYS A 48 14.52 2.78 -12.07
CA LYS A 48 15.72 3.60 -12.29
C LYS A 48 15.85 4.71 -11.25
N GLU A 49 14.78 5.43 -10.95
CA GLU A 49 14.81 6.50 -9.94
C GLU A 49 15.05 5.95 -8.52
N ILE A 50 14.49 4.78 -8.19
CA ILE A 50 14.75 4.11 -6.91
C ILE A 50 16.21 3.65 -6.83
N LYS A 51 16.75 3.01 -7.88
CA LYS A 51 18.15 2.58 -7.93
C LYS A 51 19.11 3.76 -7.74
N LYS A 52 18.81 4.90 -8.36
CA LYS A 52 19.57 6.14 -8.20
C LYS A 52 19.60 6.59 -6.73
N TRP A 53 18.43 6.70 -6.08
CA TRP A 53 18.33 7.06 -4.66
C TRP A 53 19.09 6.10 -3.73
N HIS A 54 19.05 4.80 -4.02
CA HIS A 54 19.75 3.79 -3.23
C HIS A 54 21.28 3.84 -3.42
N SER A 55 21.77 4.23 -4.60
CA SER A 55 23.21 4.26 -4.88
C SER A 55 23.99 5.35 -4.14
N GLU A 56 23.27 6.32 -3.56
CA GLU A 56 23.85 7.47 -2.87
C GLU A 56 24.37 7.15 -1.45
N ASP A 57 24.01 6.01 -0.85
CA ASP A 57 24.43 5.61 0.51
C ASP A 57 24.60 4.08 0.67
N PRO A 58 25.31 3.60 1.72
CA PRO A 58 25.44 2.17 2.00
C PRO A 58 24.09 1.48 2.28
N VAL A 59 23.89 0.28 1.74
CA VAL A 59 22.66 -0.51 1.90
C VAL A 59 22.60 -1.18 3.28
N ASP A 60 21.60 -0.83 4.09
CA ASP A 60 21.36 -1.39 5.44
C ASP A 60 20.50 -2.67 5.46
N LYS A 61 20.19 -3.22 4.27
CA LYS A 61 19.34 -4.39 4.02
C LYS A 61 17.86 -4.21 4.40
N GLY A 62 17.45 -2.99 4.75
CA GLY A 62 16.07 -2.65 5.04
C GLY A 62 15.50 -3.28 6.31
N LYS A 63 14.19 -3.16 6.46
CA LYS A 63 13.43 -3.70 7.60
C LYS A 63 12.92 -5.10 7.27
N LYS A 64 12.51 -5.81 8.31
CA LYS A 64 11.88 -7.13 8.19
C LYS A 64 10.50 -7.08 8.81
N LEU A 65 9.53 -7.73 8.18
CA LEU A 65 8.28 -8.07 8.83
C LEU A 65 8.58 -9.04 9.96
N ARG A 66 8.13 -8.71 11.17
CA ARG A 66 8.19 -9.61 12.32
C ARG A 66 6.84 -10.25 12.54
N VAL A 67 6.83 -11.56 12.69
CA VAL A 67 5.61 -12.33 12.96
C VAL A 67 5.60 -12.70 14.44
N VAL A 68 4.53 -12.35 15.13
CA VAL A 68 4.30 -12.62 16.55
C VAL A 68 3.19 -13.65 16.64
N TYR A 69 3.35 -14.67 17.49
CA TYR A 69 2.29 -15.61 17.81
C TYR A 69 1.81 -15.39 19.24
N PHE A 70 0.61 -14.84 19.40
CA PHE A 70 0.01 -14.52 20.68
C PHE A 70 -0.95 -15.63 21.13
N TYR A 71 -0.86 -16.07 22.39
CA TYR A 71 -1.74 -17.10 22.95
C TYR A 71 -2.06 -16.85 24.45
N PRO A 72 -3.21 -17.30 24.97
CA PRO A 72 -3.61 -17.07 26.37
C PRO A 72 -2.69 -17.75 27.39
N LYS A 73 -2.72 -17.27 28.64
CA LYS A 73 -1.88 -17.77 29.73
C LYS A 73 -2.09 -19.25 30.01
N ASP A 74 -3.32 -19.70 30.05
CA ASP A 74 -3.74 -21.04 30.47
C ASP A 74 -3.72 -22.08 29.34
N ARG A 75 -3.28 -21.71 28.13
CA ARG A 75 -3.22 -22.60 26.97
C ARG A 75 -1.80 -22.68 26.41
N LYS A 76 -1.53 -23.77 25.70
CA LYS A 76 -0.37 -23.87 24.81
C LYS A 76 -0.72 -23.25 23.44
N PRO A 77 0.27 -22.83 22.64
CA PRO A 77 0.06 -22.51 21.23
C PRO A 77 -0.69 -23.63 20.50
N LEU A 78 -1.41 -23.30 19.43
CA LEU A 78 -2.09 -24.32 18.62
C LEU A 78 -1.08 -25.29 18.02
N ALA A 79 -1.51 -26.53 17.79
CA ALA A 79 -0.62 -27.57 17.31
C ALA A 79 -0.01 -27.18 15.94
N ASN A 80 1.28 -27.47 15.77
CA ASN A 80 2.04 -27.23 14.53
C ASN A 80 1.97 -25.78 14.02
N HIS A 81 1.70 -24.80 14.89
CA HIS A 81 1.49 -23.41 14.47
C HIS A 81 2.74 -22.84 13.75
N ILE A 82 3.95 -23.23 14.16
CA ILE A 82 5.20 -22.83 13.47
C ILE A 82 5.18 -23.32 12.03
N GLU A 83 4.96 -24.61 11.79
CA GLU A 83 4.94 -25.20 10.44
C GLU A 83 3.80 -24.65 9.58
N ARG A 84 2.61 -24.44 10.17
CA ARG A 84 1.45 -23.90 9.44
C ARG A 84 1.71 -22.47 9.00
N TRP A 85 2.20 -21.61 9.92
CA TRP A 85 2.48 -20.22 9.59
C TRP A 85 3.70 -20.04 8.70
N ASP A 86 4.71 -20.90 8.78
CA ASP A 86 5.84 -20.91 7.85
C ASP A 86 5.35 -21.06 6.41
N LYS A 87 4.54 -22.10 6.13
CA LYS A 87 3.95 -22.33 4.81
C LYS A 87 3.00 -21.22 4.36
N ILE A 88 2.17 -20.69 5.27
CA ILE A 88 1.26 -19.57 4.95
C ILE A 88 2.05 -18.33 4.55
N MET A 89 3.08 -17.97 5.32
CA MET A 89 3.89 -16.80 5.03
C MET A 89 4.77 -16.98 3.80
N GLU A 90 5.23 -18.20 3.51
CA GLU A 90 5.92 -18.51 2.26
C GLU A 90 5.02 -18.28 1.04
N ASP A 91 3.76 -18.73 1.08
CA ASP A 91 2.80 -18.48 0.01
C ASP A 91 2.48 -16.99 -0.15
N ILE A 92 2.26 -16.27 0.94
CA ILE A 92 2.04 -14.81 0.91
C ILE A 92 3.26 -14.09 0.31
N GLN A 93 4.47 -14.50 0.70
CA GLN A 93 5.70 -13.93 0.17
C GLN A 93 5.86 -14.20 -1.33
N GLU A 94 5.48 -15.39 -1.79
CA GLU A 94 5.48 -15.77 -3.20
C GLU A 94 4.39 -15.03 -3.99
N PHE A 95 3.19 -14.85 -3.42
CA PHE A 95 2.13 -14.04 -4.01
C PHE A 95 2.64 -12.64 -4.35
N PHE A 96 3.17 -11.90 -3.35
CA PHE A 96 3.70 -10.56 -3.59
C PHE A 96 4.83 -10.59 -4.63
N SER A 97 5.75 -11.55 -4.54
CA SER A 97 6.86 -11.64 -5.49
C SER A 97 6.40 -11.89 -6.93
N THR A 98 5.39 -12.74 -7.12
CA THR A 98 4.84 -13.04 -8.44
C THR A 98 4.05 -11.84 -8.99
N GLU A 99 3.26 -11.18 -8.17
CA GLU A 99 2.51 -10.00 -8.59
C GLU A 99 3.43 -8.82 -8.93
N MET A 100 4.46 -8.54 -8.11
CA MET A 100 5.49 -7.53 -8.42
C MET A 100 6.17 -7.81 -9.76
N ARG A 101 6.51 -9.07 -10.03
CA ARG A 101 7.12 -9.49 -11.31
C ARG A 101 6.19 -9.28 -12.50
N LYS A 102 4.91 -9.65 -12.39
CA LYS A 102 3.90 -9.41 -13.45
C LYS A 102 3.76 -7.93 -13.80
N LEU A 103 3.99 -7.06 -12.82
CA LEU A 103 3.91 -5.61 -12.97
C LEU A 103 5.22 -4.95 -13.45
N GLY A 104 6.30 -5.73 -13.64
CA GLY A 104 7.59 -5.23 -14.12
C GLY A 104 8.59 -4.81 -13.03
N TYR A 105 8.27 -5.01 -11.75
CA TYR A 105 9.10 -4.56 -10.61
C TYR A 105 10.13 -5.58 -10.12
N GLU A 106 10.66 -6.37 -11.05
CA GLU A 106 11.60 -7.47 -10.78
C GLU A 106 11.07 -8.44 -9.70
N LYS A 107 11.94 -9.26 -9.09
CA LYS A 107 11.56 -10.21 -8.04
C LYS A 107 11.56 -9.57 -6.64
N SER A 108 10.99 -8.37 -6.54
CA SER A 108 10.80 -7.67 -5.26
C SER A 108 10.01 -8.55 -4.30
N LYS A 109 10.53 -8.76 -3.08
CA LYS A 109 10.01 -9.76 -2.13
C LYS A 109 9.80 -9.13 -0.76
N LEU A 110 8.69 -9.49 -0.11
CA LEU A 110 8.44 -9.17 1.29
C LEU A 110 9.58 -9.71 2.16
N SER A 111 10.30 -8.84 2.87
CA SER A 111 11.39 -9.22 3.76
C SER A 111 10.84 -9.81 5.06
N LEU A 112 11.07 -11.10 5.30
CA LEU A 112 10.62 -11.81 6.51
C LEU A 112 11.78 -12.01 7.48
N GLU A 113 11.53 -11.81 8.78
CA GLU A 113 12.48 -12.28 9.80
C GLU A 113 12.49 -13.82 9.82
N LYS A 114 13.66 -14.41 9.61
CA LYS A 114 13.87 -15.86 9.58
C LYS A 114 14.82 -16.34 10.66
N GLN A 115 14.62 -17.57 11.12
CA GLN A 115 15.52 -18.32 12.00
C GLN A 115 15.61 -19.76 11.49
N ASN A 116 16.82 -20.27 11.29
CA ASN A 116 17.07 -21.63 10.77
C ASN A 116 16.32 -21.95 9.46
N GLY A 117 16.27 -20.99 8.53
CA GLY A 117 15.61 -21.14 7.22
C GLY A 117 14.09 -20.93 7.21
N LYS A 118 13.43 -21.06 8.36
CA LYS A 118 11.99 -20.83 8.56
C LYS A 118 11.69 -19.41 9.03
N ILE A 119 10.43 -18.99 8.98
CA ILE A 119 10.00 -17.74 9.61
C ILE A 119 10.27 -17.78 11.12
N LYS A 120 10.67 -16.64 11.68
CA LYS A 120 10.83 -16.48 13.13
C LYS A 120 9.51 -16.03 13.74
N LEU A 121 8.83 -16.95 14.41
CA LEU A 121 7.65 -16.63 15.22
C LEU A 121 8.09 -16.18 16.60
N HIS A 122 7.81 -14.93 16.95
CA HIS A 122 7.96 -14.45 18.32
C HIS A 122 6.75 -14.88 19.13
N GLU A 123 6.84 -16.02 19.80
CA GLU A 123 5.80 -16.47 20.73
C GLU A 123 5.67 -15.51 21.93
N VAL A 124 4.43 -15.11 22.22
CA VAL A 124 4.06 -14.21 23.32
C VAL A 124 2.89 -14.84 24.08
N ARG A 125 3.15 -15.22 25.33
CA ARG A 125 2.13 -15.70 26.26
C ARG A 125 1.41 -14.51 26.90
N GLY A 126 0.10 -14.43 26.72
CA GLY A 126 -0.74 -13.44 27.36
C GLY A 126 -0.76 -13.57 28.88
N ILE A 127 -1.17 -12.51 29.56
CA ILE A 127 -1.27 -12.47 31.03
C ILE A 127 -2.59 -13.05 31.57
N ALA A 128 -3.65 -13.06 30.75
CA ALA A 128 -4.97 -13.54 31.13
C ALA A 128 -5.27 -14.93 30.55
N ASN A 129 -6.25 -15.59 31.14
CA ASN A 129 -6.74 -16.89 30.73
C ASN A 129 -7.67 -16.78 29.51
N ASP A 130 -8.04 -17.93 28.95
CA ASP A 130 -8.96 -18.05 27.83
C ASP A 130 -10.43 -18.15 28.27
N ASP A 131 -10.82 -17.21 29.13
CA ASP A 131 -12.09 -17.13 29.85
C ASP A 131 -13.00 -15.98 29.37
N GLY A 132 -12.65 -15.35 28.25
CA GLY A 132 -13.32 -14.17 27.70
C GLY A 132 -12.57 -12.85 27.92
N ALA A 133 -11.45 -12.85 28.65
CA ALA A 133 -10.59 -11.67 28.80
C ALA A 133 -10.00 -11.16 27.47
N TYR A 134 -9.84 -12.05 26.49
CA TYR A 134 -9.48 -11.72 25.11
C TYR A 134 -10.68 -11.92 24.17
N SER A 135 -10.90 -10.97 23.28
CA SER A 135 -11.95 -10.98 22.26
C SER A 135 -11.48 -10.23 21.02
N TYR A 136 -12.34 -10.16 19.98
CA TYR A 136 -12.07 -9.40 18.76
C TYR A 136 -11.82 -7.90 19.01
N LYS A 137 -12.21 -7.38 20.19
CA LYS A 137 -11.97 -5.98 20.62
C LYS A 137 -10.65 -5.79 21.37
N SER A 138 -9.91 -6.87 21.67
CA SER A 138 -8.76 -6.84 22.57
C SER A 138 -7.44 -6.47 21.88
N GLY A 139 -7.44 -5.98 20.64
CA GLY A 139 -6.19 -5.71 19.90
C GLY A 139 -5.24 -4.74 20.61
N ASN A 140 -5.73 -3.64 21.20
CA ASN A 140 -4.86 -2.73 21.97
C ASN A 140 -4.24 -3.40 23.20
N ARG A 141 -4.99 -4.26 23.89
CA ARG A 141 -4.48 -5.04 25.03
C ARG A 141 -3.37 -5.99 24.57
N ILE A 142 -3.63 -6.75 23.50
CA ILE A 142 -2.68 -7.70 22.92
C ILE A 142 -1.42 -6.98 22.45
N TYR A 143 -1.54 -5.87 21.72
CA TYR A 143 -0.39 -5.06 21.29
C TYR A 143 0.47 -4.59 22.46
N ASN A 144 -0.13 -4.15 23.57
CA ASN A 144 0.62 -3.72 24.75
C ASN A 144 1.38 -4.87 25.41
N GLU A 145 0.78 -6.07 25.50
CA GLU A 145 1.45 -7.27 26.01
C GLU A 145 2.59 -7.71 25.08
N VAL A 146 2.33 -7.77 23.76
CA VAL A 146 3.33 -8.05 22.72
C VAL A 146 4.49 -7.07 22.77
N SER A 147 4.20 -5.77 22.85
CA SER A 147 5.23 -4.72 22.89
C SER A 147 6.16 -4.88 24.09
N LYS A 148 5.62 -5.22 25.26
CA LYS A 148 6.41 -5.47 26.47
C LYS A 148 7.31 -6.69 26.31
N GLU A 149 6.81 -7.79 25.75
CA GLU A 149 7.62 -9.00 25.55
C GLU A 149 8.69 -8.82 24.46
N LEU A 150 8.38 -8.11 23.37
CA LEU A 150 9.35 -7.78 22.33
C LEU A 150 10.47 -6.86 22.85
N ALA A 151 10.15 -5.92 23.75
CA ALA A 151 11.16 -5.04 24.34
C ALA A 151 12.24 -5.80 25.13
N LYS A 152 11.88 -6.93 25.79
CA LYS A 152 12.84 -7.80 26.48
C LYS A 152 13.86 -8.44 25.51
N LYS A 153 13.51 -8.51 24.22
CA LYS A 153 14.36 -9.01 23.13
C LYS A 153 15.06 -7.86 22.37
N GLY A 154 15.00 -6.63 22.89
CA GLY A 154 15.56 -5.44 22.23
C GLY A 154 14.76 -4.93 21.04
N ILE A 155 13.52 -5.38 20.85
CA ILE A 155 12.67 -5.00 19.72
C ILE A 155 11.69 -3.91 20.17
N ILE A 156 11.76 -2.74 19.55
CA ILE A 156 10.90 -1.60 19.84
C ILE A 156 9.67 -1.66 18.91
N ALA A 157 8.58 -2.26 19.38
CA ALA A 157 7.38 -2.54 18.57
C ALA A 157 6.81 -1.34 17.79
N LYS A 158 6.88 -0.12 18.36
CA LYS A 158 6.39 1.11 17.70
C LYS A 158 7.17 1.50 16.45
N ASP A 159 8.36 0.95 16.27
CA ASP A 159 9.27 1.21 15.16
C ASP A 159 9.33 -0.02 14.23
N GLU A 160 8.31 -0.87 14.23
CA GLU A 160 8.31 -2.12 13.46
C GLU A 160 6.98 -2.32 12.72
N THR A 161 7.03 -3.08 11.63
CA THR A 161 5.84 -3.68 11.03
C THR A 161 5.63 -5.07 11.62
N LEU A 162 4.49 -5.27 12.29
CA LEU A 162 4.17 -6.49 13.02
C LEU A 162 2.95 -7.18 12.42
N LEU A 163 3.07 -8.47 12.13
CA LEU A 163 1.96 -9.38 11.94
C LEU A 163 1.73 -10.14 13.25
N ILE A 164 0.64 -9.87 13.95
CA ILE A 164 0.27 -10.50 15.21
C ILE A 164 -0.78 -11.58 14.94
N VAL A 165 -0.30 -12.81 14.89
CA VAL A 165 -1.12 -14.02 14.77
C VAL A 165 -1.69 -14.37 16.13
N CYS A 166 -3.01 -14.33 16.25
CA CYS A 166 -3.72 -14.62 17.49
C CYS A 166 -4.19 -16.08 17.49
N GLY A 167 -3.62 -16.90 18.37
CA GLY A 167 -4.11 -18.25 18.72
C GLY A 167 -5.38 -18.21 19.57
N LEU A 168 -6.31 -17.32 19.24
CA LEU A 168 -7.56 -17.10 19.98
C LEU A 168 -8.74 -17.73 19.21
N SER A 169 -8.74 -19.05 19.25
CA SER A 169 -9.80 -19.90 18.71
C SER A 169 -10.03 -21.14 19.58
N LYS A 170 -11.24 -21.68 19.51
CA LYS A 170 -11.63 -22.95 20.14
C LYS A 170 -12.15 -23.90 19.06
N THR A 171 -11.59 -25.10 19.01
CA THR A 171 -11.95 -26.14 18.06
C THR A 171 -12.52 -27.35 18.80
N ASP A 172 -13.69 -27.82 18.39
CA ASP A 172 -14.29 -29.08 18.81
C ASP A 172 -14.71 -29.86 17.55
N GLY A 173 -13.84 -30.76 17.10
CA GLY A 173 -13.98 -31.46 15.83
C GLY A 173 -14.12 -30.48 14.66
N LYS A 174 -15.29 -30.50 14.00
CA LYS A 174 -15.63 -29.61 12.87
C LYS A 174 -16.33 -28.32 13.30
N LYS A 175 -16.35 -27.98 14.59
CA LYS A 175 -16.85 -26.70 15.10
C LYS A 175 -15.68 -25.82 15.53
N VAL A 176 -15.61 -24.61 14.97
CA VAL A 176 -14.55 -23.63 15.26
C VAL A 176 -15.21 -22.34 15.72
N GLN A 177 -14.76 -21.82 16.86
CA GLN A 177 -15.08 -20.48 17.31
C GLN A 177 -13.84 -19.59 17.20
N ILE A 178 -13.92 -18.52 16.42
CA ILE A 178 -12.86 -17.50 16.28
C ILE A 178 -13.27 -16.24 17.06
N TYR A 179 -12.37 -15.74 17.89
CA TYR A 179 -12.58 -14.52 18.67
C TYR A 179 -11.31 -13.66 18.73
N SER A 180 -10.42 -13.84 17.75
CA SER A 180 -9.25 -13.01 17.52
C SER A 180 -9.65 -11.62 16.98
N PRO A 181 -8.92 -10.55 17.33
CA PRO A 181 -8.95 -9.32 16.54
C PRO A 181 -8.49 -9.62 15.11
N TYR A 182 -9.08 -8.93 14.14
CA TYR A 182 -8.82 -9.17 12.72
C TYR A 182 -8.92 -7.86 11.93
N TYR A 183 -7.80 -7.14 11.87
CA TYR A 183 -7.69 -5.85 11.19
C TYR A 183 -6.24 -5.36 11.13
N GLY A 184 -5.91 -4.55 10.12
CA GLY A 184 -4.69 -3.74 10.05
C GLY A 184 -4.89 -2.30 10.55
N MET A 185 -3.86 -1.70 11.15
CA MET A 185 -3.92 -0.32 11.63
C MET A 185 -2.55 0.36 11.81
N GLY A 186 -2.59 1.69 11.96
CA GLY A 186 -1.48 2.50 12.46
C GLY A 186 -0.25 2.54 11.54
N ALA A 187 -0.42 2.19 10.27
CA ALA A 187 0.67 1.93 9.35
C ALA A 187 1.16 3.16 8.59
N ASN A 188 2.48 3.27 8.48
CA ASN A 188 3.21 4.17 7.60
C ASN A 188 4.49 3.44 7.11
N GLN A 189 5.41 4.16 6.48
CA GLN A 189 6.65 3.57 5.97
C GLN A 189 7.53 2.92 7.04
N ASN A 190 7.43 3.35 8.30
CA ASN A 190 8.32 2.89 9.37
C ASN A 190 7.68 1.80 10.25
N LYS A 191 6.36 1.70 10.28
CA LYS A 191 5.65 0.81 11.21
C LYS A 191 4.28 0.40 10.68
N GLY A 192 3.72 -0.64 11.27
CA GLY A 192 2.33 -1.02 11.04
C GLY A 192 1.95 -2.25 11.85
N ILE A 193 0.67 -2.39 12.16
CA ILE A 193 0.18 -3.49 12.99
C ILE A 193 -0.92 -4.19 12.21
N CYS A 194 -0.86 -5.51 12.15
CA CYS A 194 -1.89 -6.35 11.60
C CYS A 194 -2.22 -7.44 12.61
N PHE A 195 -3.50 -7.59 12.96
CA PHE A 195 -3.99 -8.72 13.75
C PHE A 195 -4.71 -9.70 12.86
N VAL A 196 -4.41 -10.99 13.03
CA VAL A 196 -5.05 -12.09 12.30
C VAL A 196 -5.35 -13.25 13.23
N ALA A 197 -6.25 -14.13 12.81
CA ALA A 197 -6.65 -15.30 13.58
C ALA A 197 -5.85 -16.55 13.19
N ASP A 198 -5.64 -17.44 14.14
CA ASP A 198 -5.18 -18.81 13.91
C ASP A 198 -6.23 -19.85 14.35
N SER A 199 -6.21 -21.02 13.72
CA SER A 199 -7.10 -22.15 14.01
C SER A 199 -6.45 -23.47 13.60
N ASP A 200 -6.82 -24.57 14.25
CA ASP A 200 -6.34 -25.92 13.91
C ASP A 200 -6.69 -26.34 12.47
N TRP A 201 -7.78 -25.77 11.92
CA TRP A 201 -8.19 -25.99 10.52
C TRP A 201 -7.46 -25.09 9.51
N LEU A 202 -6.69 -24.10 9.96
CA LEU A 202 -6.02 -23.13 9.10
C LEU A 202 -4.71 -23.68 8.55
N ASN A 203 -4.65 -23.95 7.25
CA ASN A 203 -3.47 -24.47 6.57
C ASN A 203 -3.50 -24.18 5.06
N ILE A 204 -2.32 -24.11 4.43
CA ILE A 204 -2.21 -23.76 3.02
C ILE A 204 -2.86 -24.77 2.07
N ASP A 205 -2.81 -26.07 2.41
CA ASP A 205 -3.40 -27.12 1.57
C ASP A 205 -4.94 -27.06 1.58
N GLY A 206 -5.52 -26.47 2.63
CA GLY A 206 -6.94 -26.17 2.72
C GLY A 206 -7.42 -25.12 1.71
N LEU A 207 -6.52 -24.42 1.01
CA LEU A 207 -6.86 -23.57 -0.15
C LEU A 207 -7.00 -24.37 -1.46
N LYS A 208 -6.63 -25.64 -1.50
CA LYS A 208 -6.72 -26.47 -2.72
C LYS A 208 -8.07 -27.20 -2.78
N VAL A 209 -8.29 -27.92 -3.88
CA VAL A 209 -9.49 -28.73 -4.07
C VAL A 209 -9.60 -29.77 -2.96
N ASP A 210 -10.69 -29.70 -2.21
CA ASP A 210 -10.99 -30.64 -1.13
C ASP A 210 -11.82 -31.83 -1.64
N LYS A 211 -11.15 -32.97 -1.81
CA LYS A 211 -11.79 -34.23 -2.26
C LYS A 211 -12.72 -34.86 -1.21
N THR A 212 -12.67 -34.39 0.03
CA THR A 212 -13.46 -34.94 1.14
C THR A 212 -14.77 -34.18 1.39
N ASN A 213 -14.97 -33.04 0.70
CA ASN A 213 -16.11 -32.13 0.89
C ASN A 213 -16.33 -31.76 2.38
N THR A 214 -15.25 -31.45 3.08
CA THR A 214 -15.27 -31.09 4.49
C THR A 214 -16.06 -29.80 4.72
N LYS A 215 -16.99 -29.87 5.68
CA LYS A 215 -17.77 -28.74 6.19
C LYS A 215 -17.39 -28.43 7.63
N ILE A 216 -17.05 -27.18 7.89
CA ILE A 216 -16.68 -26.65 9.21
C ILE A 216 -17.79 -25.70 9.65
N GLN A 217 -18.30 -25.87 10.87
CA GLN A 217 -19.21 -24.92 11.50
C GLN A 217 -18.37 -23.82 12.15
N VAL A 218 -18.49 -22.60 11.66
CA VAL A 218 -17.67 -21.46 12.10
C VAL A 218 -18.53 -20.48 12.86
N LYS A 219 -18.06 -20.07 14.05
CA LYS A 219 -18.65 -19.00 14.85
C LYS A 219 -17.65 -17.89 15.03
N GLU A 220 -18.01 -16.71 14.57
CA GLU A 220 -17.28 -15.47 14.86
C GLU A 220 -18.06 -14.62 15.86
N HIS A 221 -18.51 -13.43 15.43
CA HIS A 221 -19.36 -12.52 16.20
C HIS A 221 -20.87 -12.83 16.07
N ARG A 222 -21.24 -13.81 15.22
CA ARG A 222 -22.63 -14.26 14.97
C ARG A 222 -22.82 -15.71 15.45
N GLY A 223 -23.94 -16.32 15.08
CA GLY A 223 -24.16 -17.77 15.28
C GLY A 223 -23.21 -18.63 14.43
N TYR A 224 -23.27 -19.95 14.62
CA TYR A 224 -22.52 -20.88 13.77
C TYR A 224 -23.07 -20.89 12.34
N GLU A 225 -22.17 -20.87 11.36
CA GLU A 225 -22.50 -21.03 9.95
C GLU A 225 -21.59 -22.05 9.25
N PRO A 226 -22.09 -22.79 8.22
CA PRO A 226 -21.31 -23.80 7.53
C PRO A 226 -20.35 -23.18 6.49
N PHE A 227 -19.05 -23.45 6.64
CA PHE A 227 -18.01 -23.16 5.65
C PHE A 227 -17.51 -24.46 4.99
N SER A 228 -17.17 -24.42 3.70
CA SER A 228 -16.26 -25.43 3.13
C SER A 228 -14.85 -25.23 3.66
N LEU A 229 -14.00 -26.25 3.59
CA LEU A 229 -12.57 -26.12 3.95
C LEU A 229 -11.89 -24.99 3.15
N ALA A 230 -12.17 -24.92 1.84
CA ALA A 230 -11.66 -23.87 0.97
C ALA A 230 -12.13 -22.47 1.36
N ARG A 231 -13.43 -22.30 1.66
CA ARG A 231 -13.96 -21.01 2.14
C ARG A 231 -13.32 -20.61 3.47
N PHE A 232 -13.19 -21.54 4.41
CA PHE A 232 -12.54 -21.30 5.69
C PHE A 232 -11.11 -20.76 5.51
N ASN A 233 -10.29 -21.47 4.73
CA ASN A 233 -8.91 -21.06 4.52
C ASN A 233 -8.82 -19.78 3.67
N THR A 234 -9.70 -19.57 2.69
CA THR A 234 -9.73 -18.32 1.91
C THR A 234 -10.08 -17.13 2.80
N THR A 235 -11.08 -17.25 3.67
CA THR A 235 -11.47 -16.18 4.61
C THR A 235 -10.32 -15.76 5.52
N TYR A 236 -9.61 -16.73 6.13
CA TYR A 236 -8.60 -16.42 7.14
C TYR A 236 -7.17 -16.26 6.58
N ILE A 237 -6.80 -16.94 5.49
CA ILE A 237 -5.49 -16.71 4.83
C ILE A 237 -5.59 -15.51 3.88
N GLY A 238 -6.66 -15.45 3.06
CA GLY A 238 -6.93 -14.30 2.19
C GLY A 238 -7.18 -13.02 2.97
N GLY A 239 -7.88 -13.09 4.10
CA GLY A 239 -7.95 -11.96 5.03
C GLY A 239 -6.59 -11.60 5.61
N THR A 240 -5.73 -12.58 5.95
CA THR A 240 -4.40 -12.30 6.54
C THR A 240 -3.56 -11.44 5.62
N ILE A 241 -3.52 -11.77 4.33
CA ILE A 241 -2.76 -10.98 3.36
C ILE A 241 -3.36 -9.59 3.11
N HIS A 242 -4.68 -9.45 3.18
CA HIS A 242 -5.35 -8.14 3.10
C HIS A 242 -5.03 -7.26 4.31
N GLU A 243 -5.17 -7.78 5.53
CA GLU A 243 -4.83 -7.04 6.75
C GLU A 243 -3.32 -6.73 6.83
N LEU A 244 -2.47 -7.64 6.32
CA LEU A 244 -1.05 -7.37 6.15
C LEU A 244 -0.81 -6.22 5.16
N GLY A 245 -1.58 -6.15 4.07
CA GLY A 245 -1.56 -5.02 3.15
C GLY A 245 -1.81 -3.68 3.86
N HIS A 246 -2.82 -3.63 4.74
CA HIS A 246 -3.02 -2.47 5.62
C HIS A 246 -1.84 -2.22 6.56
N GLY A 247 -1.26 -3.27 7.15
CA GLY A 247 -0.03 -3.20 7.95
C GLY A 247 1.19 -2.68 7.17
N LEU A 248 1.18 -2.82 5.85
CA LEU A 248 2.17 -2.28 4.90
C LEU A 248 1.74 -0.90 4.35
N SER A 249 0.83 -0.23 5.04
CA SER A 249 0.29 1.09 4.73
C SER A 249 -0.58 1.16 3.47
N LEU A 250 -1.01 0.05 2.88
CA LEU A 250 -1.91 0.07 1.73
C LEU A 250 -3.36 0.39 2.17
N PRO A 251 -4.05 1.36 1.53
CA PRO A 251 -5.48 1.59 1.75
C PRO A 251 -6.29 0.61 0.89
N HIS A 252 -7.62 0.69 0.94
CA HIS A 252 -8.42 -0.03 -0.04
C HIS A 252 -8.28 0.55 -1.44
N ASN A 253 -8.56 -0.28 -2.43
CA ASN A 253 -8.77 0.17 -3.80
C ASN A 253 -9.68 -0.78 -4.60
N LEU A 254 -10.08 -0.28 -5.77
CA LEU A 254 -10.77 -1.02 -6.80
C LEU A 254 -9.87 -1.13 -8.03
N ALA A 255 -9.88 -2.30 -8.66
CA ALA A 255 -9.27 -2.47 -9.97
C ALA A 255 -9.93 -1.51 -10.99
N THR A 256 -9.13 -0.89 -11.85
CA THR A 256 -9.67 -0.28 -13.08
C THR A 256 -10.36 -1.35 -13.95
N LYS A 257 -11.18 -0.94 -14.91
CA LYS A 257 -11.79 -1.85 -15.88
C LYS A 257 -10.74 -2.70 -16.58
N LEU A 258 -9.60 -2.10 -16.92
CA LEU A 258 -8.48 -2.80 -17.55
C LEU A 258 -7.86 -3.83 -16.60
N GLU A 259 -7.52 -3.44 -15.37
CA GLU A 259 -6.88 -4.32 -14.38
C GLU A 259 -7.79 -5.48 -13.93
N SER A 260 -9.12 -5.30 -13.91
CA SER A 260 -10.07 -6.34 -13.50
C SER A 260 -10.00 -7.63 -14.33
N SER A 261 -9.39 -7.55 -15.52
CA SER A 261 -9.07 -8.73 -16.32
C SER A 261 -8.11 -9.70 -15.62
N ASN A 262 -7.36 -9.26 -14.60
CA ASN A 262 -6.44 -10.06 -13.81
C ASN A 262 -7.07 -10.75 -12.59
N GLY A 263 -8.36 -10.50 -12.30
CA GLY A 263 -9.04 -11.04 -11.12
C GLY A 263 -9.52 -9.93 -10.19
N THR A 264 -9.44 -10.13 -8.88
CA THR A 264 -9.90 -9.16 -7.88
C THR A 264 -8.71 -8.49 -7.18
N ALA A 265 -8.72 -7.16 -7.10
CA ALA A 265 -7.67 -6.43 -6.38
C ALA A 265 -7.61 -6.89 -4.92
N LEU A 266 -6.41 -7.26 -4.43
CA LEU A 266 -6.18 -7.77 -3.08
C LEU A 266 -6.78 -6.85 -2.01
N MET A 267 -6.52 -5.55 -2.13
CA MET A 267 -6.98 -4.52 -1.20
C MET A 267 -8.40 -4.01 -1.53
N GLY A 268 -9.08 -4.62 -2.48
CA GLY A 268 -10.53 -4.51 -2.67
C GLY A 268 -11.22 -5.67 -1.95
N ALA A 269 -11.94 -6.50 -2.71
CA ALA A 269 -12.55 -7.74 -2.21
C ALA A 269 -11.65 -8.98 -2.38
N GLY A 270 -10.36 -8.79 -2.66
CA GLY A 270 -9.45 -9.90 -2.99
C GLY A 270 -9.20 -10.85 -1.82
N ASN A 271 -9.41 -10.43 -0.57
CA ASN A 271 -9.39 -11.33 0.58
C ASN A 271 -10.34 -12.54 0.41
N TYR A 272 -11.45 -12.38 -0.31
CA TYR A 272 -12.41 -13.47 -0.58
C TYR A 272 -12.09 -14.30 -1.83
N THR A 273 -11.13 -13.86 -2.65
CA THR A 273 -10.76 -14.55 -3.89
C THR A 273 -9.35 -15.13 -3.85
N TYR A 274 -8.64 -14.99 -2.73
CA TYR A 274 -7.27 -15.46 -2.60
C TYR A 274 -7.12 -16.94 -2.96
N ARG A 275 -6.24 -17.23 -3.92
CA ARG A 275 -5.95 -18.57 -4.46
C ARG A 275 -7.14 -19.32 -5.06
N GLN A 276 -8.22 -18.63 -5.47
CA GLN A 276 -9.33 -19.28 -6.20
C GLN A 276 -8.87 -19.94 -7.51
N GLU A 277 -7.78 -19.48 -8.11
CA GLU A 277 -7.20 -20.07 -9.31
C GLU A 277 -6.68 -21.51 -9.07
N TRP A 278 -6.36 -21.89 -7.82
CA TRP A 278 -5.96 -23.27 -7.47
C TRP A 278 -7.12 -24.26 -7.46
N ARG A 279 -8.36 -23.76 -7.56
CA ARG A 279 -9.59 -24.55 -7.52
C ARG A 279 -10.47 -24.31 -8.75
N GLU A 280 -10.00 -23.55 -9.72
CA GLU A 280 -10.77 -23.16 -10.91
C GLU A 280 -12.08 -22.40 -10.57
N GLU A 281 -12.14 -21.74 -9.41
CA GLU A 281 -13.31 -20.98 -8.94
C GLU A 281 -13.30 -19.51 -9.38
N GLY A 282 -12.22 -19.08 -10.05
CA GLY A 282 -12.01 -17.71 -10.48
C GLY A 282 -10.54 -17.45 -10.81
N LYS A 283 -10.21 -16.21 -11.20
CA LYS A 283 -8.83 -15.79 -11.52
C LYS A 283 -7.95 -15.55 -10.30
N GLY A 284 -8.55 -15.57 -9.10
CA GLY A 284 -7.84 -15.27 -7.87
C GLY A 284 -7.77 -13.78 -7.55
N SER A 285 -6.86 -13.44 -6.65
CA SER A 285 -6.54 -12.05 -6.30
C SER A 285 -5.29 -11.58 -7.03
N PHE A 286 -5.16 -10.27 -7.19
CA PHE A 286 -3.97 -9.66 -7.79
C PHE A 286 -3.58 -8.36 -7.08
N LEU A 287 -2.35 -7.90 -7.29
CA LEU A 287 -1.88 -6.59 -6.79
C LEU A 287 -2.03 -5.54 -7.90
N THR A 288 -2.66 -4.40 -7.60
CA THR A 288 -2.74 -3.27 -8.55
C THR A 288 -1.40 -2.55 -8.68
N ASN A 289 -1.14 -1.90 -9.83
CA ASN A 289 0.11 -1.18 -10.06
C ASN A 289 0.40 -0.12 -8.98
N ALA A 290 -0.62 0.64 -8.57
CA ALA A 290 -0.50 1.64 -7.52
C ALA A 290 0.02 1.08 -6.19
N HIS A 291 -0.49 -0.08 -5.76
CA HIS A 291 -0.05 -0.71 -4.52
C HIS A 291 1.33 -1.36 -4.65
N ALA A 292 1.69 -1.87 -5.83
CA ALA A 292 3.04 -2.34 -6.10
C ALA A 292 4.08 -1.22 -5.96
N ILE A 293 3.81 -0.02 -6.49
CA ILE A 293 4.68 1.16 -6.34
C ILE A 293 4.86 1.53 -4.85
N ARG A 294 3.78 1.48 -4.07
CA ARG A 294 3.85 1.74 -2.62
C ARG A 294 4.69 0.70 -1.89
N LEU A 295 4.54 -0.58 -2.23
CA LEU A 295 5.35 -1.64 -1.64
C LEU A 295 6.82 -1.52 -2.06
N LEU A 296 7.11 -1.20 -3.31
CA LEU A 296 8.47 -1.11 -3.85
C LEU A 296 9.39 -0.18 -3.03
N THR A 297 8.83 0.90 -2.50
CA THR A 297 9.55 1.89 -1.68
C THR A 297 9.44 1.62 -0.18
N HIS A 298 8.54 0.73 0.25
CA HIS A 298 8.36 0.40 1.66
C HIS A 298 9.62 -0.31 2.20
N PRO A 299 10.18 0.07 3.37
CA PRO A 299 11.42 -0.51 3.92
C PRO A 299 11.44 -2.03 4.12
N VAL A 300 10.27 -2.66 4.19
CA VAL A 300 10.12 -4.13 4.28
C VAL A 300 10.25 -4.81 2.90
N PHE A 301 10.32 -4.06 1.81
CA PHE A 301 10.42 -4.55 0.43
C PHE A 301 11.63 -3.95 -0.31
N SER A 302 11.92 -2.67 -0.09
CA SER A 302 12.93 -1.90 -0.84
C SER A 302 14.37 -2.36 -0.60
N GLY A 303 14.61 -3.17 0.45
CA GLY A 303 15.95 -3.58 0.85
C GLY A 303 16.79 -2.47 1.49
N THR A 304 16.17 -1.34 1.83
CA THR A 304 16.81 -0.23 2.55
C THR A 304 15.86 0.42 3.55
N SER A 305 16.37 0.95 4.66
CA SER A 305 15.63 1.80 5.58
C SER A 305 16.11 3.25 5.57
N LYS A 306 16.85 3.64 4.52
CA LYS A 306 17.32 5.02 4.27
C LYS A 306 16.19 6.03 4.49
N ALA A 307 16.38 6.90 5.47
CA ALA A 307 15.44 7.96 5.85
C ALA A 307 14.01 7.50 6.20
N ALA A 308 13.77 6.22 6.54
CA ALA A 308 12.42 5.70 6.82
C ALA A 308 11.73 6.40 8.00
N THR A 309 12.50 6.96 8.95
CA THR A 309 11.97 7.70 10.11
C THR A 309 11.60 9.15 9.79
N LEU A 310 11.97 9.66 8.61
CA LEU A 310 11.72 11.04 8.19
C LEU A 310 10.43 11.16 7.40
N ASN A 311 9.72 12.27 7.59
CA ASN A 311 8.56 12.63 6.77
C ASN A 311 8.96 13.67 5.72
N PRO A 312 8.57 13.48 4.45
CA PRO A 312 8.82 14.45 3.39
C PRO A 312 8.03 15.74 3.64
N LYS A 313 8.66 16.87 3.33
CA LYS A 313 7.95 18.14 3.09
C LYS A 313 7.73 18.24 1.59
N LEU A 314 6.48 18.32 1.15
CA LEU A 314 6.08 18.43 -0.26
C LEU A 314 5.38 19.78 -0.49
N SER A 315 5.72 20.46 -1.58
CA SER A 315 4.92 21.54 -2.16
C SER A 315 4.54 21.19 -3.60
N ILE A 316 3.38 21.67 -4.06
CA ILE A 316 2.91 21.47 -5.43
C ILE A 316 2.83 22.83 -6.13
N GLY A 317 3.37 22.91 -7.35
CA GLY A 317 3.31 24.05 -8.26
C GLY A 317 2.59 23.71 -9.56
N ASP A 318 2.17 24.74 -10.30
CA ASP A 318 1.63 24.66 -11.68
C ASP A 318 0.58 23.57 -11.94
N MET A 319 -0.23 23.31 -10.91
CA MET A 319 -1.20 22.23 -10.92
C MET A 319 -2.49 22.63 -11.64
N ASN A 320 -3.01 21.74 -12.47
CA ASN A 320 -4.31 21.91 -13.14
C ASN A 320 -5.00 20.57 -13.40
N ILE A 321 -6.33 20.63 -13.54
CA ILE A 321 -7.17 19.51 -13.93
C ILE A 321 -8.02 19.90 -15.14
N LYS A 322 -8.02 19.05 -16.17
CA LYS A 322 -8.80 19.25 -17.40
C LYS A 322 -9.50 17.95 -17.78
N TYR A 323 -10.64 18.06 -18.46
CA TYR A 323 -11.36 16.91 -19.02
C TYR A 323 -11.28 16.95 -20.54
N PHE A 324 -10.74 15.88 -21.13
CA PHE A 324 -10.70 15.62 -22.57
C PHE A 324 -10.39 14.14 -22.81
N ASP A 325 -10.66 13.63 -24.01
CA ASP A 325 -10.47 12.22 -24.38
C ASP A 325 -11.06 11.22 -23.36
N ASP A 326 -12.24 11.53 -22.82
CA ASP A 326 -12.95 10.75 -21.79
C ASP A 326 -12.18 10.52 -20.48
N ASN A 327 -11.14 11.31 -20.21
CA ASN A 327 -10.31 11.22 -19.02
C ASN A 327 -10.20 12.57 -18.31
N LEU A 328 -9.98 12.54 -16.99
CA LEU A 328 -9.48 13.69 -16.25
C LEU A 328 -7.94 13.69 -16.30
N HIS A 329 -7.37 14.73 -16.87
CA HIS A 329 -5.94 14.95 -16.94
C HIS A 329 -5.53 15.86 -15.78
N LEU A 330 -4.86 15.28 -14.79
CA LEU A 330 -4.30 15.98 -13.64
C LEU A 330 -2.80 16.14 -13.84
N ARG A 331 -2.34 17.38 -13.98
CA ARG A 331 -0.92 17.72 -14.15
C ARG A 331 -0.47 18.69 -13.07
N GLY A 332 0.81 18.65 -12.74
CA GLY A 332 1.43 19.59 -11.83
C GLY A 332 2.90 19.26 -11.62
N GLN A 333 3.60 20.14 -10.92
CA GLN A 333 5.00 19.97 -10.56
C GLN A 333 5.12 19.84 -9.05
N ILE A 334 6.05 19.02 -8.57
CA ILE A 334 6.30 18.88 -7.13
C ILE A 334 7.71 19.28 -6.76
N SER A 335 7.88 19.73 -5.52
CA SER A 335 9.17 19.87 -4.86
C SER A 335 9.11 19.14 -3.53
N SER A 336 10.15 18.37 -3.20
CA SER A 336 10.17 17.63 -1.94
C SER A 336 11.54 17.53 -1.30
N SER A 337 11.57 17.51 0.03
CA SER A 337 12.78 17.23 0.82
C SER A 337 13.25 15.78 0.74
N ILE A 338 12.39 14.86 0.30
CA ILE A 338 12.75 13.47 -0.02
C ILE A 338 12.17 13.19 -1.41
N PRO A 339 12.97 12.74 -2.40
CA PRO A 339 12.48 12.51 -3.76
C PRO A 339 11.23 11.63 -3.78
N ALA A 340 10.22 12.07 -4.53
CA ALA A 340 9.11 11.21 -4.91
C ALA A 340 9.50 10.44 -6.18
N VAL A 341 9.03 9.19 -6.29
CA VAL A 341 9.32 8.32 -7.43
C VAL A 341 8.10 8.15 -8.33
N ALA A 342 6.91 8.42 -7.80
CA ALA A 342 5.65 8.34 -8.52
C ALA A 342 4.56 9.16 -7.83
N MET A 343 3.52 9.47 -8.59
CA MET A 343 2.24 10.00 -8.10
C MET A 343 1.14 8.98 -8.33
N ILE A 344 0.18 8.91 -7.40
CA ILE A 344 -0.99 8.03 -7.47
C ILE A 344 -2.24 8.87 -7.22
N ALA A 345 -3.24 8.77 -8.09
CA ALA A 345 -4.58 9.26 -7.84
C ALA A 345 -5.47 8.08 -7.44
N TYR A 346 -5.97 8.09 -6.21
CA TYR A 346 -7.10 7.24 -5.81
C TYR A 346 -8.39 8.02 -6.11
N ASN A 347 -9.16 7.59 -7.10
CA ASN A 347 -10.41 8.21 -7.52
C ASN A 347 -11.60 7.49 -6.89
N ASP A 348 -12.12 8.08 -5.81
CA ASP A 348 -13.07 7.49 -4.87
C ASP A 348 -14.46 8.11 -5.03
N GLY A 349 -15.48 7.27 -5.25
CA GLY A 349 -16.86 7.70 -5.40
C GLY A 349 -17.53 7.89 -4.03
N GLU A 350 -18.33 8.93 -3.87
CA GLU A 350 -19.14 9.07 -2.66
C GLU A 350 -20.27 8.02 -2.67
N ASN A 351 -20.23 7.05 -1.76
CA ASN A 351 -21.29 6.04 -1.66
C ASN A 351 -22.56 6.62 -1.02
N LYS A 352 -23.74 6.18 -1.49
CA LYS A 352 -25.04 6.63 -0.96
C LYS A 352 -25.14 6.33 0.55
N GLY A 353 -25.36 7.36 1.36
CA GLY A 353 -25.50 7.25 2.82
C GLY A 353 -24.21 7.44 3.61
N GLN A 354 -23.07 7.71 2.95
CA GLN A 354 -21.83 8.04 3.64
C GLN A 354 -21.90 9.41 4.32
N LYS A 355 -21.40 9.48 5.56
CA LYS A 355 -21.02 10.74 6.20
C LYS A 355 -19.50 10.89 6.07
N LYS A 356 -19.03 11.65 5.06
CA LYS A 356 -17.61 11.91 4.73
C LYS A 356 -16.85 10.68 4.17
N TYR A 357 -15.78 10.92 3.41
CA TYR A 357 -14.84 9.90 2.94
C TYR A 357 -14.15 9.23 4.16
N GLN A 358 -14.21 7.90 4.26
CA GLN A 358 -13.69 7.12 5.38
C GLN A 358 -12.85 5.94 4.88
N VAL A 359 -11.88 5.50 5.69
CA VAL A 359 -10.88 4.46 5.35
C VAL A 359 -11.47 3.06 5.14
N ASN A 360 -12.74 2.83 5.51
CA ASN A 360 -13.44 1.53 5.34
C ASN A 360 -14.58 1.63 4.32
N ASN A 361 -14.51 2.62 3.45
CA ASN A 361 -15.61 3.10 2.63
C ASN A 361 -15.14 3.48 1.23
N ASP A 362 -13.88 3.17 0.91
CA ASP A 362 -13.13 3.51 -0.29
C ASP A 362 -12.71 2.26 -1.08
N TYR A 363 -13.43 1.15 -0.88
CA TYR A 363 -13.30 -0.08 -1.65
C TYR A 363 -13.62 0.10 -3.13
N ASP A 364 -14.24 1.23 -3.52
CA ASP A 364 -14.57 1.58 -4.89
C ASP A 364 -13.56 2.56 -5.54
N ALA A 365 -12.49 2.92 -4.83
CA ALA A 365 -11.49 3.87 -5.32
C ALA A 365 -10.60 3.26 -6.42
N THR A 366 -10.79 3.63 -7.68
CA THR A 366 -9.89 3.22 -8.76
C THR A 366 -8.55 3.96 -8.66
N THR A 367 -7.46 3.32 -9.05
CA THR A 367 -6.11 3.87 -8.91
C THR A 367 -5.44 4.15 -10.23
N TRP A 368 -4.83 5.34 -10.34
CA TRP A 368 -4.15 5.81 -11.56
C TRP A 368 -2.77 6.34 -11.20
N THR A 369 -1.74 6.01 -11.97
CA THR A 369 -0.35 6.28 -11.64
C THR A 369 0.30 7.24 -12.64
N SER A 370 1.33 7.95 -12.22
CA SER A 370 2.23 8.69 -13.09
C SER A 370 3.65 8.64 -12.54
N VAL A 371 4.62 8.54 -13.44
CA VAL A 371 6.02 8.82 -13.11
C VAL A 371 6.21 10.32 -12.89
N LEU A 372 7.41 10.70 -12.47
CA LEU A 372 7.82 12.10 -12.43
C LEU A 372 8.85 12.36 -13.53
N SER A 373 8.66 13.42 -14.30
CA SER A 373 9.67 13.85 -15.28
C SER A 373 10.96 14.30 -14.56
N PRO A 374 12.08 14.49 -15.27
CA PRO A 374 13.30 15.04 -14.67
C PRO A 374 13.12 16.42 -14.01
N ASP A 375 12.07 17.16 -14.38
CA ASP A 375 11.68 18.43 -13.78
C ASP A 375 10.64 18.27 -12.66
N ASN A 376 10.38 17.05 -12.18
CA ASN A 376 9.36 16.71 -11.19
C ASN A 376 7.92 17.06 -11.60
N GLU A 377 7.62 17.05 -12.89
CA GLU A 377 6.25 17.13 -13.39
C GLU A 377 5.60 15.76 -13.33
N PHE A 378 4.34 15.68 -12.91
CA PHE A 378 3.51 14.48 -13.05
C PHE A 378 2.36 14.73 -14.03
N TRP A 379 1.90 13.66 -14.67
CA TRP A 379 0.70 13.67 -15.50
C TRP A 379 -0.11 12.39 -15.31
N ILE A 380 -1.20 12.49 -14.56
CA ILE A 380 -2.13 11.38 -14.32
C ILE A 380 -3.34 11.53 -15.25
N LYS A 381 -3.70 10.45 -15.92
CA LYS A 381 -4.93 10.33 -16.73
C LYS A 381 -5.90 9.44 -15.95
N ILE A 382 -6.97 10.01 -15.43
CA ILE A 382 -7.98 9.31 -14.61
C ILE A 382 -9.18 8.99 -15.50
N GLY A 383 -9.36 7.71 -15.79
CA GLY A 383 -10.50 7.17 -16.53
C GLY A 383 -11.54 6.52 -15.61
N ASP A 384 -12.30 5.57 -16.16
CA ASP A 384 -13.38 4.83 -15.49
C ASP A 384 -14.32 5.71 -14.67
N LEU A 385 -14.58 6.90 -15.22
CA LEU A 385 -15.38 7.94 -14.61
C LEU A 385 -16.84 7.47 -14.44
N LYS A 386 -17.42 7.75 -13.26
CA LYS A 386 -18.79 7.36 -12.90
C LYS A 386 -19.61 8.59 -12.51
N GLU A 387 -20.93 8.54 -12.72
CA GLU A 387 -21.84 9.60 -12.28
C GLU A 387 -21.74 9.86 -10.76
N GLY A 388 -21.96 11.09 -10.31
CA GLY A 388 -21.99 11.44 -8.89
C GLY A 388 -20.78 12.22 -8.39
N LYS A 389 -20.59 12.28 -7.08
CA LYS A 389 -19.52 13.05 -6.42
C LYS A 389 -18.29 12.17 -6.19
N HIS A 390 -17.11 12.76 -6.33
CA HIS A 390 -15.84 12.05 -6.26
C HIS A 390 -14.79 12.82 -5.46
N GLN A 391 -13.89 12.08 -4.84
CA GLN A 391 -12.64 12.60 -4.28
C GLN A 391 -11.46 11.91 -4.96
N ILE A 392 -10.56 12.73 -5.50
CA ILE A 392 -9.22 12.31 -5.88
C ILE A 392 -8.33 12.51 -4.65
N ARG A 393 -7.80 11.42 -4.10
CA ARG A 393 -6.67 11.47 -3.17
C ARG A 393 -5.39 11.40 -4.01
N LEU A 394 -4.77 12.55 -4.24
CA LEU A 394 -3.48 12.66 -4.92
C LEU A 394 -2.37 12.34 -3.92
N VAL A 395 -1.69 11.24 -4.13
CA VAL A 395 -0.67 10.68 -3.24
C VAL A 395 0.69 10.73 -3.93
N SER A 396 1.67 11.38 -3.31
CA SER A 396 3.07 11.22 -3.70
C SER A 396 3.68 10.01 -3.00
N VAL A 397 4.42 9.18 -3.72
CA VAL A 397 5.16 8.05 -3.14
C VAL A 397 6.64 8.40 -3.11
N HIS A 398 7.21 8.46 -1.90
CA HIS A 398 8.58 8.88 -1.68
C HIS A 398 9.55 7.70 -1.65
N ALA A 399 10.80 7.94 -2.02
CA ALA A 399 11.82 6.91 -2.14
C ALA A 399 12.16 6.22 -0.79
N ASN A 400 11.79 6.83 0.35
CA ASN A 400 11.90 6.23 1.69
C ASN A 400 10.63 5.45 2.13
N GLY A 401 9.65 5.28 1.23
CA GLY A 401 8.38 4.62 1.48
C GLY A 401 7.28 5.53 2.04
N ALA A 402 7.61 6.77 2.44
CA ALA A 402 6.61 7.70 2.95
C ALA A 402 5.64 8.14 1.85
N THR A 403 4.47 8.62 2.26
CA THR A 403 3.50 9.23 1.36
C THR A 403 3.06 10.60 1.87
N THR A 404 2.71 11.50 0.95
CA THR A 404 1.91 12.69 1.27
C THR A 404 0.63 12.67 0.45
N THR A 405 -0.44 13.28 0.97
CA THR A 405 -1.76 13.21 0.34
C THR A 405 -2.40 14.58 0.26
N HIS A 406 -2.91 14.92 -0.92
CA HIS A 406 -3.79 16.07 -1.14
C HIS A 406 -5.13 15.57 -1.66
N ARG A 407 -6.21 16.31 -1.39
CA ARG A 407 -7.59 15.88 -1.71
C ARG A 407 -8.25 16.90 -2.61
N ILE A 408 -8.77 16.42 -3.74
CA ILE A 408 -9.43 17.23 -4.75
C ILE A 408 -10.81 16.64 -4.99
N HIS A 409 -11.83 17.48 -5.05
CA HIS A 409 -13.21 17.02 -5.22
C HIS A 409 -13.80 17.53 -6.52
N TYR A 410 -14.50 16.64 -7.20
CA TYR A 410 -15.26 16.96 -8.39
C TYR A 410 -16.57 16.17 -8.39
N SER A 411 -17.42 16.44 -9.38
CA SER A 411 -18.60 15.62 -9.62
C SER A 411 -18.78 15.37 -11.11
N ILE A 412 -19.49 14.32 -11.46
CA ILE A 412 -19.99 14.06 -12.80
C ILE A 412 -21.49 14.23 -12.76
N ILE A 413 -22.01 15.11 -13.63
CA ILE A 413 -23.44 15.40 -13.80
C ILE A 413 -23.76 15.24 -15.28
N ASP A 414 -24.71 14.36 -15.58
CA ASP A 414 -25.14 14.01 -16.94
C ASP A 414 -23.95 13.55 -17.81
N GLY A 415 -23.07 12.71 -17.22
CA GLY A 415 -21.88 12.20 -17.89
C GLY A 415 -20.75 13.22 -18.08
N LYS A 416 -20.88 14.47 -17.59
CA LYS A 416 -19.87 15.53 -17.76
C LYS A 416 -19.25 15.95 -16.43
N PRO A 417 -17.90 16.02 -16.32
CA PRO A 417 -17.25 16.52 -15.13
C PRO A 417 -17.54 18.00 -14.83
N LYS A 418 -17.80 18.30 -13.57
CA LYS A 418 -17.87 19.64 -12.99
C LYS A 418 -16.65 19.85 -12.10
N LEU A 419 -15.77 20.75 -12.53
CA LEU A 419 -14.42 20.92 -11.95
C LEU A 419 -14.25 22.20 -11.14
N ASP A 420 -15.30 23.00 -10.92
CA ASP A 420 -15.20 24.29 -10.22
C ASP A 420 -14.62 24.14 -8.80
N ARG A 421 -15.10 23.13 -8.06
CA ARG A 421 -14.58 22.80 -6.73
C ARG A 421 -13.13 22.34 -6.79
N ALA A 422 -12.79 21.46 -7.73
CA ALA A 422 -11.44 20.97 -7.92
C ALA A 422 -10.46 22.13 -8.21
N ASN A 423 -10.84 23.02 -9.12
CA ASN A 423 -10.04 24.20 -9.48
C ASN A 423 -9.85 25.15 -8.29
N LYS A 424 -10.86 25.33 -7.43
CA LYS A 424 -10.73 26.13 -6.20
C LYS A 424 -9.76 25.48 -5.20
N GLU A 425 -9.87 24.18 -4.98
CA GLU A 425 -9.00 23.43 -4.07
C GLU A 425 -7.53 23.44 -4.57
N ILE A 426 -7.32 23.25 -5.89
CA ILE A 426 -6.00 23.34 -6.53
C ILE A 426 -5.37 24.72 -6.32
N LYS A 427 -6.12 25.81 -6.51
CA LYS A 427 -5.60 27.17 -6.24
C LYS A 427 -5.14 27.34 -4.78
N GLY A 428 -5.80 26.68 -3.84
CA GLY A 428 -5.41 26.66 -2.44
C GLY A 428 -4.03 26.05 -2.22
N PHE A 429 -3.71 24.94 -2.90
CA PHE A 429 -2.40 24.28 -2.80
C PHE A 429 -1.26 25.14 -3.37
N LEU A 430 -1.54 25.94 -4.40
CA LEU A 430 -0.55 26.83 -5.01
C LEU A 430 -0.25 28.09 -4.18
N SER A 431 -1.12 28.40 -3.21
CA SER A 431 -1.00 29.57 -2.33
C SER A 431 -0.35 29.29 -0.97
N SER A 432 -0.06 28.01 -0.68
CA SER A 432 0.55 27.52 0.57
C SER A 432 1.98 27.07 0.34
#